data_AF-A0A3N4RVH3-F1
#
_entry.id   AF-A0A3N4RVH3-F1
#
_cell.length_a   1.000
_cell.length_b   1.000
_cell.length_c   1.000
_cell.angle_alpha   90.00
_cell.angle_beta   90.00
_cell.angle_gamma   90.00
#
_symmetry.space_group_name_H-M   'P 1'
#
loop_
_entity.id
_entity.type
_entity.pdbx_description
1 polymer ?
#
loop_
_entity_poly.entity_id
_entity_poly.type
_entity_poly.pdbx_seq_one_letter_code
_entity_poly.pdbx_strand_id
1 'polypeptide(L)' 'MCRCAAEFLSQPGRAIQSDREHHLVLELIMEKDGDSAERVMREHVRASRRALLAGLPIAGRHEGPDGARS' A
#
# COMPACT_ATOMS: atom_id res chain seq x y z
N MET A 1 -14.02 -1.23 10.29
CA MET A 1 -13.33 0.01 9.89
C MET A 1 -11.83 -0.17 10.15
N CYS A 2 -11.05 -0.50 9.11
CA CYS A 2 -9.61 -0.73 9.24
C CYS A 2 -8.85 0.59 9.44
N ARG A 3 -7.87 0.59 10.35
CA ARG A 3 -7.01 1.74 10.65
C ARG A 3 -5.84 1.74 9.66
N CYS A 4 -5.94 2.53 8.58
CA CYS A 4 -4.88 2.69 7.59
C CYS A 4 -3.78 3.63 8.10
N ALA A 5 -2.51 3.31 7.85
CA ALA A 5 -1.38 4.16 8.22
C ALA A 5 -1.38 5.50 7.44
N ALA A 6 -0.82 6.56 8.02
CA ALA A 6 -0.88 7.93 7.48
C ALA A 6 -0.31 8.06 6.05
N GLU A 7 0.72 7.28 5.70
CA GLU A 7 1.34 7.30 4.36
C GLU A 7 0.42 6.72 3.26
N PHE A 8 -0.52 5.85 3.63
CA PHE A 8 -1.52 5.31 2.69
C PHE A 8 -2.59 6.33 2.32
N LEU A 9 -2.91 7.27 3.22
CA LEU A 9 -3.86 8.35 2.94
C LEU A 9 -3.31 9.37 1.94
N SER A 10 -1.98 9.50 1.87
CA SER A 10 -1.30 10.39 0.92
C SER A 10 -1.38 9.89 -0.54
N GLN A 11 -1.85 8.66 -0.77
CA GLN A 11 -2.01 8.09 -2.10
C GLN A 11 -3.48 8.14 -2.54
N PRO A 12 -3.85 9.07 -3.45
CA PRO A 12 -5.23 9.21 -3.89
C PRO A 12 -5.74 7.90 -4.51
N GLY A 13 -6.91 7.43 -4.05
CA GLY A 13 -7.59 6.25 -4.58
C GLY A 13 -7.20 4.90 -3.95
N ARG A 14 -6.02 4.75 -3.32
CA ARG A 14 -5.63 3.46 -2.69
C ARG A 14 -6.50 3.10 -1.49
N ALA A 15 -6.96 4.09 -0.72
CA ALA A 15 -7.85 3.84 0.42
C ALA A 15 -9.19 3.20 -0.02
N ILE A 16 -9.81 3.73 -1.07
CA ILE A 16 -11.09 3.21 -1.61
C ILE A 16 -10.88 1.82 -2.22
N GLN A 17 -9.76 1.60 -2.91
CA GLN A 17 -9.43 0.30 -3.50
C GLN A 17 -9.18 -0.77 -2.43
N SER A 18 -8.45 -0.42 -1.36
CA SER A 18 -8.22 -1.31 -0.22
C SER A 18 -9.51 -1.76 0.45
N ASP A 19 -10.48 -0.86 0.59
CA ASP A 19 -11.78 -1.16 1.20
C ASP A 19 -12.57 -2.19 0.38
N ARG A 20 -12.60 -2.02 -0.95
CA ARG A 20 -13.21 -3.00 -1.87
C ARG A 20 -12.53 -4.37 -1.81
N GLU A 21 -11.21 -4.40 -1.75
CA GLU A 21 -10.43 -5.63 -1.61
C GLU A 21 -10.74 -6.36 -0.28
N HIS A 22 -10.98 -5.61 0.80
CA HIS A 22 -11.37 -6.19 2.09
C HIS A 22 -12.80 -6.73 2.08
N HIS A 23 -13.74 -6.01 1.47
CA HIS A 23 -15.12 -6.50 1.30
C HIS A 23 -15.18 -7.82 0.54
N LEU A 24 -14.42 -7.94 -0.55
CA LEU A 24 -14.32 -9.18 -1.32
C LEU A 24 -13.78 -10.36 -0.48
N VAL A 25 -12.82 -10.11 0.41
CA VAL A 25 -12.29 -11.16 1.28
C VAL A 25 -13.32 -11.61 2.32
N LEU A 26 -14.12 -10.70 2.85
CA LEU A 26 -15.21 -11.07 3.75
C LEU A 26 -16.26 -11.92 3.02
N GLU A 27 -16.60 -11.58 1.78
CA GLU A 27 -17.49 -12.38 0.94
C GLU A 27 -16.97 -13.80 0.75
N LEU A 28 -15.70 -13.96 0.37
CA LEU A 28 -15.06 -15.27 0.19
C LEU A 28 -15.02 -16.09 1.48
N ILE A 29 -14.78 -15.45 2.63
CA ILE A 29 -14.82 -16.12 3.94
C ILE A 29 -16.24 -16.59 4.26
N MET A 30 -17.27 -15.78 3.97
CA MET A 30 -18.67 -16.17 4.16
C MET A 30 -19.07 -17.36 3.28
N GLU A 31 -18.56 -17.41 2.05
CA GLU A 31 -18.72 -18.52 1.11
C GLU A 31 -17.87 -19.75 1.48
N LYS A 32 -17.06 -19.66 2.54
CA LYS A 32 -16.11 -20.70 3.01
C LYS A 32 -15.01 -21.02 1.99
N ASP A 33 -14.72 -20.10 1.08
CA ASP A 33 -13.59 -20.20 0.15
C ASP A 33 -12.34 -19.55 0.77
N GLY A 34 -11.68 -20.30 1.64
CA GLY A 34 -10.46 -19.86 2.33
C GLY A 34 -9.27 -19.65 1.39
N ASP A 35 -9.14 -20.48 0.36
CA ASP A 35 -8.02 -20.43 -0.59
C ASP A 35 -8.06 -19.16 -1.45
N SER A 36 -9.25 -18.80 -1.94
CA SER A 36 -9.44 -17.53 -2.67
C SER A 36 -9.26 -16.33 -1.76
N ALA A 37 -9.78 -16.38 -0.52
CA ALA A 37 -9.60 -15.29 0.45
C ALA A 37 -8.12 -15.03 0.73
N GLU A 38 -7.34 -16.09 0.94
CA GLU A 38 -5.90 -16.02 1.17
C GLU A 38 -5.15 -15.43 -0.03
N ARG A 39 -5.49 -15.89 -1.25
CA ARG A 39 -4.92 -15.36 -2.49
C ARG A 39 -5.16 -13.86 -2.65
N VAL A 40 -6.39 -13.40 -2.40
CA VAL A 40 -6.75 -11.98 -2.48
C VAL A 40 -5.99 -11.16 -1.43
N MET A 41 -5.88 -11.65 -0.18
CA MET A 41 -5.08 -10.97 0.86
C MET A 41 -3.60 -10.88 0.53
N ARG A 42 -3.01 -11.94 -0.05
CA ARG A 42 -1.61 -11.87 -0.51
C ARG A 42 -1.41 -10.81 -1.58
N GLU A 43 -2.30 -10.72 -2.55
CA GLU A 43 -2.17 -9.70 -3.60
C GLU A 43 -2.43 -8.30 -3.06
N HIS A 44 -3.41 -8.14 -2.16
CA HIS A 44 -3.67 -6.89 -1.45
C HIS A 44 -2.40 -6.34 -0.77
N VAL A 45 -1.69 -7.18 0.01
CA VAL A 45 -0.46 -6.77 0.71
C VAL A 45 0.64 -6.39 -0.29
N ARG A 46 0.80 -7.16 -1.37
CA ARG A 46 1.78 -6.86 -2.43
C ARG A 46 1.49 -5.55 -3.12
N ALA A 47 0.23 -5.32 -3.51
CA ALA A 47 -0.21 -4.08 -4.14
C ALA A 47 -0.02 -2.89 -3.21
N SER A 48 -0.35 -3.04 -1.93
CA SER A 48 -0.14 -2.04 -0.89
C SER A 48 1.33 -1.67 -0.74
N ARG A 49 2.24 -2.66 -0.72
CA ARG A 49 3.68 -2.42 -0.69
C ARG A 49 4.19 -1.69 -1.93
N ARG A 50 3.76 -2.10 -3.13
CA ARG A 50 4.15 -1.44 -4.40
C ARG A 50 3.70 0.02 -4.41
N ALA A 51 2.47 0.27 -3.97
CA ALA A 51 1.90 1.59 -3.88
C ALA A 51 2.72 2.47 -2.92
N LEU A 52 3.01 1.97 -1.70
CA LEU A 52 3.85 2.68 -0.72
C LEU A 52 5.21 3.06 -1.30
N LEU A 53 5.92 2.12 -1.94
CA LEU A 53 7.23 2.36 -2.54
C LEU A 53 7.19 3.35 -3.71
N ALA A 54 6.11 3.36 -4.49
CA ALA A 54 5.92 4.33 -5.57
C ALA A 54 5.63 5.75 -5.07
N GLY A 55 5.04 5.88 -3.88
CA GLY A 55 4.74 7.18 -3.24
C GLY A 55 5.89 7.73 -2.39
N LEU A 56 6.94 6.95 -2.14
CA LEU A 56 8.14 7.42 -1.44
C LEU A 56 9.09 8.09 -2.44
N PRO A 57 9.60 9.31 -2.16
CA PRO A 57 10.69 9.86 -2.96
C PRO A 57 11.87 8.90 -2.86
N ILE A 58 12.47 8.53 -4.00
CA ILE A 58 13.72 7.77 -4.01
C ILE A 58 14.74 8.64 -3.27
N ALA A 59 15.06 8.30 -2.02
CA ALA A 59 16.13 8.95 -1.26
C ALA A 59 17.46 8.60 -1.94
N GLY A 60 17.79 9.35 -2.99
CA GLY A 60 18.83 9.02 -3.95
C GLY A 60 19.42 10.24 -4.65
N ARG A 61 19.51 11.37 -3.94
CA ARG A 61 20.56 12.40 -4.12
C ARG A 61 20.40 13.47 -3.05
N HIS A 62 21.01 13.24 -1.89
CA HIS A 62 21.51 14.35 -1.10
C HIS A 62 22.81 14.79 -1.78
N GLU A 63 22.72 15.66 -2.79
CA GLU A 63 23.85 16.51 -3.15
C GLU A 63 24.01 17.49 -1.99
N GLY A 64 24.88 17.14 -1.06
CA GLY A 64 25.32 18.07 -0.02
C GLY A 64 26.09 19.22 -0.67
N PRO A 65 25.90 20.48 -0.23
CA PRO A 65 26.67 21.60 -0.74
C PRO A 65 28.06 21.58 -0.09
N ASP A 66 28.97 20.77 -0.59
CA ASP A 66 30.40 20.90 -0.26
C ASP A 66 31.18 21.30 -1.51
N GLY A 67 31.08 22.60 -1.79
CA GLY A 67 31.66 23.23 -2.96
C GLY A 67 31.62 24.75 -2.84
N ALA A 68 31.97 25.30 -1.66
CA ALA A 68 32.28 26.72 -1.52
C ALA A 68 32.93 27.03 -0.17
N ARG A 69 34.26 27.20 -0.19
CA ARG A 69 35.11 28.09 0.63
C ARG A 69 36.56 27.67 0.34
N SER A 70 37.24 28.29 -0.63
CA SER A 70 37.99 29.55 -0.49
C SER A 70 38.89 29.56 0.74
#